data_AF-A0A960V6N6-F1
#
_entry.id   AF-A0A960V6N6-F1
#
_cell.length_a   1.000
_cell.length_b   1.000
_cell.length_c   1.000
_cell.angle_alpha   90.00
_cell.angle_beta   90.00
_cell.angle_gamma   90.00
#
_symmetry.space_group_name_H-M   'P 1'
#
loop_
_entity.id
_entity.type
_entity.pdbx_description
1 polymer ?
#
loop_
_entity_poly.entity_id
_entity_poly.type
_entity_poly.pdbx_seq_one_letter_code
_entity_poly.pdbx_strand_id
1 'polypeptide(L)'
;MEILLLLLISFLPGIVLLVYILYMDRNEREPIGLVLKTLGRGALSTIPAILIEMGMEYIHPIFTDSAPKTLETAIVQSFIQIAPAEEFCKLMAMLLFIWKNPEFNEENDGIVYVSASALGFAIFENIFYVVSGGFGVGVLRSITAMPLHCFTGVIMGYFVGLAKFSSTQSEAKKKIIIGFTIAVIFHGVYDTFALSGTSLAALLIPTVILLWVTGIKFLKKGRELSLERWGDLTSSGHHAPAITQQPNEGFVTDNFSSEFSSQYSTEFSEDTYKKEEVIEQPQIIKQPTGKGKWKIWISRPVLGLSIILWIVLIVGI
;
A
#
# COMPACT_ATOMS: atom_id res chain seq x y z
N MET A 1 -5.87 24.94 20.53
CA MET A 1 -4.78 24.03 20.95
C MET A 1 -5.18 22.57 20.73
N GLU A 2 -6.42 22.19 21.06
CA GLU A 2 -6.93 20.82 20.88
C GLU A 2 -6.94 20.33 19.43
N ILE A 3 -7.45 21.12 18.48
CA ILE A 3 -7.49 20.71 17.06
C ILE A 3 -6.09 20.42 16.51
N LEU A 4 -5.10 21.25 16.85
CA LEU A 4 -3.71 21.02 16.42
C LEU A 4 -3.16 19.70 16.98
N LEU A 5 -3.46 19.39 18.24
CA LEU A 5 -3.05 18.14 18.87
C LEU A 5 -3.72 16.93 18.21
N LEU A 6 -5.02 17.02 17.89
CA LEU A 6 -5.75 15.97 17.19
C LEU A 6 -5.20 15.73 15.77
N LEU A 7 -4.89 16.80 15.04
CA LEU A 7 -4.24 16.68 13.73
C LEU A 7 -2.85 16.07 13.86
N LEU A 8 -2.05 16.48 14.85
CA LEU A 8 -0.71 15.92 15.06
C LEU A 8 -0.76 14.42 15.33
N ILE A 9 -1.69 13.93 16.16
CA ILE A 9 -1.80 12.50 16.44
C ILE A 9 -2.31 11.71 15.23
N SER A 10 -3.13 12.32 14.36
CA SER A 10 -3.55 11.68 13.12
C SER A 10 -2.46 11.58 12.07
N PHE A 11 -1.62 12.61 11.93
CA PHE A 11 -0.60 12.67 10.88
C PHE A 11 0.73 12.02 11.29
N LEU A 12 1.24 12.35 12.49
CA LEU A 12 2.62 12.09 12.85
C LEU A 12 3.03 10.61 12.78
N PRO A 13 2.26 9.65 13.35
CA PRO A 13 2.68 8.26 13.33
C PRO A 13 2.67 7.67 11.92
N GLY A 14 1.74 8.10 11.05
CA GLY A 14 1.71 7.68 9.65
C GLY A 14 2.94 8.16 8.87
N ILE A 15 3.36 9.41 9.10
CA ILE A 15 4.60 9.94 8.52
C ILE A 15 5.83 9.23 9.08
N VAL A 16 5.87 8.91 10.38
CA VAL A 16 6.98 8.16 10.99
C VAL A 16 7.10 6.76 10.37
N LEU A 17 5.98 6.07 10.15
CA LEU A 17 5.96 4.77 9.48
C LEU A 17 6.40 4.89 8.02
N LEU A 18 5.97 5.93 7.29
CA LEU A 18 6.43 6.16 5.91
C LEU A 18 7.95 6.37 5.87
N VAL A 19 8.48 7.22 6.76
CA VAL A 19 9.92 7.45 6.89
C VAL A 19 10.66 6.16 7.23
N TYR A 20 10.06 5.28 8.04
CA TYR A 20 10.63 3.96 8.33
C TYR A 20 10.72 3.08 7.07
N ILE A 21 9.66 3.05 6.23
CA ILE A 21 9.68 2.32 4.95
C ILE A 21 10.76 2.88 4.02
N LEU A 22 10.82 4.20 3.84
CA LEU A 22 11.83 4.88 3.03
C LEU A 22 13.26 4.74 3.59
N TYR A 23 13.39 4.45 4.89
CA TYR A 23 14.68 4.15 5.50
C TYR A 23 15.10 2.69 5.27
N MET A 24 14.14 1.78 5.04
CA MET A 24 14.42 0.39 4.67
C MET A 24 14.75 0.27 3.18
N ASP A 25 14.17 1.15 2.36
CA ASP A 25 14.47 1.36 0.95
C ASP A 25 15.72 2.25 0.75
N ARG A 26 16.90 1.64 0.63
CA ARG A 26 18.17 2.41 0.51
C ARG A 26 18.99 2.09 -0.72
N ASN A 27 18.60 1.07 -1.45
CA ASN A 27 19.38 0.48 -2.52
C ASN A 27 19.14 1.27 -3.80
N GLU A 28 17.93 1.15 -4.32
CA GLU A 28 17.23 2.19 -5.09
C GLU A 28 16.49 3.09 -4.06
N ARG A 29 16.21 4.34 -4.38
CA ARG A 29 15.38 5.21 -3.54
C ARG A 29 14.36 5.91 -4.42
N GLU A 30 13.10 5.65 -4.10
CA GLU A 30 12.01 6.26 -4.84
C GLU A 30 12.00 7.80 -4.74
N PRO A 31 11.66 8.52 -5.83
CA PRO A 31 11.51 9.96 -5.78
C PRO A 31 10.45 10.37 -4.76
N ILE A 32 10.85 11.12 -3.73
CA ILE A 32 9.95 11.54 -2.63
C ILE A 32 8.68 12.22 -3.16
N GLY A 33 8.79 13.01 -4.24
CA GLY A 33 7.63 13.65 -4.85
C GLY A 33 6.61 12.66 -5.43
N LEU A 34 7.05 11.49 -5.89
CA LEU A 34 6.18 10.44 -6.39
C LEU A 34 5.54 9.67 -5.22
N VAL A 35 6.33 9.35 -4.18
CA VAL A 35 5.84 8.75 -2.93
C VAL A 35 4.76 9.61 -2.27
N LEU A 36 4.99 10.93 -2.16
CA LEU A 36 4.01 11.86 -1.57
C LEU A 36 2.73 11.98 -2.41
N LYS A 37 2.83 11.90 -3.76
CA LYS A 37 1.64 11.86 -4.63
C LYS A 37 0.87 10.55 -4.42
N THR A 38 1.55 9.43 -4.26
CA THR A 38 0.92 8.13 -3.97
C THR A 38 0.24 8.15 -2.60
N LEU A 39 0.88 8.74 -1.59
CA LEU A 39 0.25 9.00 -0.27
C LEU A 39 -1.01 9.85 -0.41
N GLY A 40 -0.96 10.96 -1.16
CA GLY A 40 -2.13 11.80 -1.39
C GLY A 40 -3.27 11.06 -2.10
N ARG A 41 -2.96 10.19 -3.07
CA ARG A 41 -3.95 9.35 -3.76
C ARG A 41 -4.55 8.28 -2.85
N GLY A 42 -3.74 7.71 -1.96
CA GLY A 42 -4.22 6.82 -0.91
C GLY A 42 -5.22 7.52 0.01
N ALA A 43 -4.93 8.75 0.45
CA ALA A 43 -5.88 9.55 1.23
C ALA A 43 -7.19 9.83 0.45
N LEU A 44 -7.09 10.16 -0.84
CA LEU A 44 -8.28 10.35 -1.69
C LEU A 44 -9.08 9.06 -1.90
N SER A 45 -8.43 7.90 -1.81
CA SER A 45 -9.08 6.59 -1.97
C SER A 45 -9.98 6.19 -0.81
N THR A 46 -9.94 6.91 0.31
CA THR A 46 -10.95 6.79 1.38
C THR A 46 -12.35 7.21 0.90
N ILE A 47 -12.45 8.14 -0.06
CA ILE A 47 -13.75 8.59 -0.60
C ILE A 47 -14.50 7.43 -1.29
N PRO A 48 -13.95 6.73 -2.30
CA PRO A 48 -14.65 5.60 -2.90
C PRO A 48 -14.85 4.44 -1.91
N ALA A 49 -13.97 4.23 -0.94
CA ALA A 49 -14.19 3.21 0.10
C ALA A 49 -15.45 3.51 0.92
N ILE A 50 -15.59 4.74 1.43
CA ILE A 50 -16.79 5.20 2.13
C ILE A 50 -18.04 5.04 1.25
N LEU A 51 -17.98 5.35 -0.05
CA LEU A 51 -19.13 5.18 -0.94
C LEU A 51 -19.54 3.71 -1.10
N ILE A 52 -18.57 2.78 -1.16
CA ILE A 52 -18.85 1.34 -1.19
C ILE A 52 -19.50 0.91 0.12
N GLU A 53 -18.94 1.34 1.25
CA GLU A 53 -19.46 1.02 2.59
C GLU A 53 -20.89 1.54 2.78
N MET A 54 -21.16 2.80 2.43
CA MET A 54 -22.50 3.40 2.45
C MET A 54 -23.48 2.67 1.52
N GLY A 55 -23.01 2.22 0.35
CA GLY A 55 -23.82 1.41 -0.55
C GLY A 55 -24.25 0.08 0.07
N MET A 56 -23.33 -0.59 0.78
CA MET A 56 -23.60 -1.84 1.50
C MET A 56 -24.57 -1.61 2.67
N GLU A 57 -24.42 -0.52 3.43
CA GLU A 57 -25.35 -0.10 4.47
C GLU A 57 -26.78 0.08 3.95
N TYR A 58 -26.93 0.67 2.76
CA TYR A 58 -28.24 0.85 2.11
C TYR A 58 -28.87 -0.48 1.70
N ILE A 59 -28.05 -1.46 1.28
CA ILE A 59 -28.53 -2.76 0.81
C ILE A 59 -29.02 -3.64 1.96
N HIS A 60 -28.33 -3.65 3.11
CA HIS A 60 -28.70 -4.53 4.21
C HIS A 60 -28.38 -3.94 5.60
N PRO A 61 -29.33 -3.99 6.57
CA PRO A 61 -29.13 -3.40 7.91
C PRO A 61 -27.95 -3.94 8.71
N ILE A 62 -27.48 -5.16 8.41
CA ILE A 62 -26.32 -5.78 9.06
C ILE A 62 -25.04 -4.95 8.91
N PHE A 63 -24.96 -4.13 7.87
CA PHE A 63 -23.80 -3.30 7.57
C PHE A 63 -23.86 -1.93 8.25
N THR A 64 -24.98 -1.58 8.87
CA THR A 64 -25.16 -0.28 9.54
C THR A 64 -24.57 -0.26 10.95
N ASP A 65 -24.21 0.93 11.43
CA ASP A 65 -23.79 1.16 12.83
C ASP A 65 -24.86 0.79 13.88
N SER A 66 -26.12 0.67 13.46
CA SER A 66 -27.23 0.27 14.32
C SER A 66 -27.37 -1.25 14.47
N ALA A 67 -26.57 -2.03 13.74
CA ALA A 67 -26.60 -3.49 13.82
C ALA A 67 -26.19 -3.99 15.23
N PRO A 68 -26.69 -5.16 15.67
CA PRO A 68 -26.32 -5.72 16.96
C PRO A 68 -24.82 -5.94 17.06
N LYS A 69 -24.18 -5.43 18.12
CA LYS A 69 -22.75 -5.62 18.42
C LYS A 69 -22.46 -7.04 18.92
N THR A 70 -22.56 -7.99 18.00
CA THR A 70 -22.22 -9.40 18.21
C THR A 70 -20.95 -9.74 17.42
N LEU A 71 -20.28 -10.83 17.80
CA LEU A 71 -19.11 -11.32 17.08
C LEU A 71 -19.45 -11.65 15.62
N GLU A 72 -20.63 -12.21 15.36
CA GLU A 72 -21.09 -12.54 14.01
C GLU A 72 -21.21 -11.30 13.13
N THR A 73 -21.91 -10.26 13.62
CA THR A 73 -22.05 -8.99 12.90
C THR A 73 -20.69 -8.35 12.64
N ALA A 74 -19.81 -8.35 13.66
CA ALA A 74 -18.45 -7.81 13.52
C ALA A 74 -17.65 -8.55 12.44
N ILE A 75 -17.71 -9.90 12.40
CA ILE A 75 -17.05 -10.69 11.34
C ILE A 75 -17.61 -10.33 9.96
N VAL A 76 -18.93 -10.26 9.82
CA VAL A 76 -19.55 -9.96 8.52
C VAL A 76 -19.18 -8.56 8.04
N GLN A 77 -19.32 -7.54 8.88
CA GLN A 77 -18.93 -6.17 8.52
C GLN A 77 -17.44 -6.08 8.16
N SER A 78 -16.58 -6.70 8.97
CA SER A 78 -15.13 -6.64 8.76
C SER A 78 -14.68 -7.32 7.47
N PHE A 79 -15.15 -8.53 7.18
CA PHE A 79 -14.65 -9.35 6.08
C PHE A 79 -15.41 -9.17 4.76
N ILE A 80 -16.61 -8.59 4.78
CA ILE A 80 -17.44 -8.43 3.58
C ILE A 80 -17.54 -6.96 3.16
N GLN A 81 -17.53 -6.03 4.10
CA GLN A 81 -17.71 -4.60 3.83
C GLN A 81 -16.38 -3.85 3.97
N ILE A 82 -15.86 -3.71 5.18
CA ILE A 82 -14.78 -2.75 5.51
C ILE A 82 -13.45 -3.17 4.87
N ALA A 83 -12.86 -4.29 5.33
CA ALA A 83 -11.52 -4.68 4.88
C ALA A 83 -11.41 -4.87 3.35
N PRO A 84 -12.36 -5.53 2.65
CA PRO A 84 -12.29 -5.63 1.19
C PRO A 84 -12.39 -4.27 0.49
N ALA A 85 -13.32 -3.40 0.90
CA ALA A 85 -13.52 -2.10 0.26
C ALA A 85 -12.28 -1.21 0.43
N GLU A 86 -11.76 -1.13 1.64
CA GLU A 86 -10.60 -0.30 1.94
C GLU A 86 -9.33 -0.78 1.24
N GLU A 87 -8.98 -2.07 1.38
CA GLU A 87 -7.76 -2.61 0.77
C GLU A 87 -7.83 -2.55 -0.76
N PHE A 88 -9.02 -2.71 -1.34
CA PHE A 88 -9.22 -2.60 -2.78
C PHE A 88 -8.98 -1.16 -3.24
N CYS A 89 -9.57 -0.19 -2.56
CA CYS A 89 -9.40 1.23 -2.90
C CYS A 89 -7.95 1.68 -2.76
N LYS A 90 -7.25 1.28 -1.69
CA LYS A 90 -5.82 1.57 -1.48
C LYS A 90 -4.97 0.99 -2.62
N LEU A 91 -5.24 -0.25 -3.02
CA LEU A 91 -4.54 -0.92 -4.10
C LEU A 91 -4.81 -0.23 -5.44
N MET A 92 -6.07 0.03 -5.78
CA MET A 92 -6.44 0.69 -7.04
C MET A 92 -5.84 2.09 -7.15
N ALA A 93 -5.84 2.86 -6.06
CA ALA A 93 -5.24 4.19 -6.03
C ALA A 93 -3.75 4.20 -6.39
N MET A 94 -3.03 3.14 -5.98
CA MET A 94 -1.63 2.93 -6.34
C MET A 94 -1.50 2.39 -7.77
N LEU A 95 -2.21 1.31 -8.12
CA LEU A 95 -2.07 0.64 -9.43
C LEU A 95 -2.41 1.59 -10.59
N LEU A 96 -3.49 2.36 -10.48
CA LEU A 96 -3.90 3.31 -11.53
C LEU A 96 -2.90 4.45 -11.73
N PHE A 97 -2.02 4.71 -10.74
CA PHE A 97 -1.08 5.82 -10.79
C PHE A 97 0.36 5.40 -11.08
N ILE A 98 0.85 4.36 -10.40
CA ILE A 98 2.26 3.98 -10.40
C ILE A 98 2.55 2.77 -11.30
N TRP A 99 1.56 1.94 -11.63
CA TRP A 99 1.84 0.68 -12.33
C TRP A 99 2.63 0.84 -13.63
N LYS A 100 2.37 1.88 -14.42
CA LYS A 100 3.09 2.17 -15.68
C LYS A 100 4.18 3.23 -15.54
N ASN A 101 4.48 3.63 -14.31
CA ASN A 101 5.50 4.64 -14.05
C ASN A 101 6.89 4.01 -14.18
N PRO A 102 7.82 4.63 -14.93
CA PRO A 102 9.17 4.09 -15.11
C PRO A 102 10.00 4.04 -13.82
N GLU A 103 9.62 4.77 -12.78
CA GLU A 103 10.25 4.68 -11.45
C GLU A 103 9.85 3.39 -10.72
N PHE A 104 8.74 2.73 -11.08
CA PHE A 104 8.44 1.38 -10.58
C PHE A 104 9.30 0.35 -11.33
N ASN A 105 10.57 0.29 -10.94
CA ASN A 105 11.65 -0.37 -11.66
C ASN A 105 12.26 -1.57 -10.91
N GLU A 106 11.85 -1.81 -9.66
CA GLU A 106 12.19 -2.99 -8.87
C GLU A 106 11.03 -3.55 -8.03
N GLU A 107 11.15 -4.81 -7.60
CA GLU A 107 10.13 -5.50 -6.81
C GLU A 107 9.87 -4.81 -5.47
N ASN A 108 10.89 -4.19 -4.87
CA ASN A 108 10.78 -3.52 -3.58
C ASN A 108 9.92 -2.23 -3.63
N ASP A 109 9.85 -1.56 -4.78
CA ASP A 109 9.01 -0.35 -4.97
C ASP A 109 7.53 -0.64 -4.73
N GLY A 110 7.10 -1.87 -5.00
CA GLY A 110 5.75 -2.31 -4.67
C GLY A 110 5.45 -2.11 -3.18
N ILE A 111 6.40 -2.43 -2.29
CA ILE A 111 6.28 -2.17 -0.85
C ILE A 111 6.18 -0.66 -0.60
N VAL A 112 7.09 0.14 -1.16
CA VAL A 112 7.14 1.59 -0.93
C VAL A 112 5.83 2.26 -1.34
N TYR A 113 5.36 2.01 -2.56
CA TYR A 113 4.20 2.68 -3.12
C TYR A 113 2.87 2.18 -2.54
N VAL A 114 2.70 0.87 -2.32
CA VAL A 114 1.47 0.37 -1.69
C VAL A 114 1.41 0.80 -0.23
N SER A 115 2.51 0.75 0.53
CA SER A 115 2.54 1.27 1.90
C SER A 115 2.29 2.77 1.95
N ALA A 116 2.81 3.55 1.01
CA ALA A 116 2.51 4.99 0.94
C ALA A 116 1.01 5.25 0.71
N SER A 117 0.38 4.51 -0.20
CA SER A 117 -1.08 4.57 -0.42
C SER A 117 -1.86 4.20 0.85
N ALA A 118 -1.50 3.09 1.49
CA ALA A 118 -2.16 2.62 2.70
C ALA A 118 -1.99 3.60 3.89
N LEU A 119 -0.82 4.21 4.04
CA LEU A 119 -0.58 5.23 5.07
C LEU A 119 -1.33 6.53 4.79
N GLY A 120 -1.47 6.93 3.51
CA GLY A 120 -2.30 8.06 3.12
C GLY A 120 -3.77 7.84 3.50
N PHE A 121 -4.30 6.66 3.22
CA PHE A 121 -5.64 6.25 3.63
C PHE A 121 -5.78 6.30 5.16
N ALA A 122 -4.87 5.65 5.88
CA ALA A 122 -4.87 5.57 7.33
C ALA A 122 -4.84 6.93 8.02
N ILE A 123 -4.03 7.87 7.50
CA ILE A 123 -3.97 9.25 8.03
C ILE A 123 -5.33 9.92 7.88
N PHE A 124 -5.93 9.85 6.69
CA PHE A 124 -7.20 10.52 6.42
C PHE A 124 -8.35 9.92 7.22
N GLU A 125 -8.44 8.59 7.28
CA GLU A 125 -9.39 7.87 8.10
C GLU A 125 -9.22 8.21 9.60
N ASN A 126 -7.98 8.24 10.10
CA ASN A 126 -7.72 8.59 11.49
C ASN A 126 -8.13 10.04 11.83
N ILE A 127 -8.14 10.97 10.86
CA ILE A 127 -8.68 12.33 11.06
C ILE A 127 -10.20 12.25 11.34
N PHE A 128 -10.96 11.46 10.58
CA PHE A 128 -12.40 11.32 10.84
C PHE A 128 -12.68 10.72 12.22
N TYR A 129 -11.93 9.70 12.61
CA TYR A 129 -12.10 9.05 13.91
C TYR A 129 -11.73 9.96 15.09
N VAL A 130 -10.71 10.83 14.99
CA VAL A 130 -10.40 11.76 16.08
C VAL A 130 -11.38 12.92 16.18
N VAL A 131 -11.97 13.33 15.05
CA VAL A 131 -12.99 14.39 15.03
C VAL A 131 -14.25 13.93 15.77
N SER A 132 -14.64 12.65 15.65
CA SER A 132 -15.82 12.09 16.33
C SER A 132 -15.52 11.52 17.72
N GLY A 133 -14.38 10.85 17.89
CA GLY A 133 -14.02 10.08 19.08
C GLY A 133 -13.02 10.76 20.03
N GLY A 134 -12.43 11.88 19.63
CA GLY A 134 -11.48 12.65 20.44
C GLY A 134 -10.08 12.04 20.57
N PHE A 135 -9.29 12.61 21.48
CA PHE A 135 -7.85 12.33 21.59
C PHE A 135 -7.53 10.86 21.92
N GLY A 136 -8.27 10.25 22.85
CA GLY A 136 -8.02 8.86 23.26
C GLY A 136 -8.19 7.86 22.12
N VAL A 137 -9.19 8.06 21.26
CA VAL A 137 -9.38 7.27 20.03
C VAL A 137 -8.20 7.46 19.08
N GLY A 138 -7.72 8.71 18.94
CA GLY A 138 -6.52 9.02 18.15
C GLY A 138 -5.27 8.30 18.64
N VAL A 139 -5.03 8.25 19.96
CA VAL A 139 -3.91 7.51 20.55
C VAL A 139 -4.02 6.03 20.22
N LEU A 140 -5.18 5.42 20.51
CA LEU A 140 -5.39 3.99 20.30
C LEU A 140 -5.18 3.63 18.82
N ARG A 141 -5.82 4.34 17.90
CA ARG A 141 -5.67 4.11 16.45
C ARG A 141 -4.24 4.35 15.97
N SER A 142 -3.53 5.33 16.54
CA SER A 142 -2.12 5.56 16.22
C SER A 142 -1.24 4.38 16.57
N ILE A 143 -1.54 3.66 17.66
CA ILE A 143 -0.78 2.50 18.09
C ILE A 143 -1.27 1.17 17.49
N THR A 144 -2.51 1.11 17.02
CA THR A 144 -3.11 -0.14 16.51
C THR A 144 -3.41 -0.08 15.01
N ALA A 145 -4.34 0.77 14.58
CA ALA A 145 -4.82 0.86 13.19
C ALA A 145 -3.74 1.35 12.21
N MET A 146 -2.91 2.31 12.63
CA MET A 146 -1.91 2.89 11.72
C MET A 146 -0.79 1.90 11.39
N PRO A 147 -0.22 1.13 12.35
CA PRO A 147 0.63 -0.02 12.03
C PRO A 147 -0.09 -1.09 11.20
N LEU A 148 -1.36 -1.38 11.47
CA LEU A 148 -2.15 -2.32 10.67
C LEU A 148 -2.10 -1.94 9.19
N HIS A 149 -2.58 -0.75 8.82
CA HIS A 149 -2.59 -0.30 7.43
C HIS A 149 -1.18 -0.26 6.80
N CYS A 150 -0.18 0.16 7.57
CA CYS A 150 1.19 0.17 7.09
C CYS A 150 1.63 -1.23 6.68
N PHE A 151 1.43 -2.23 7.54
CA PHE A 151 1.96 -3.58 7.32
C PHE A 151 1.06 -4.46 6.44
N THR A 152 -0.25 -4.24 6.37
CA THR A 152 -1.08 -4.80 5.30
C THR A 152 -0.62 -4.24 3.95
N GLY A 153 -0.33 -2.94 3.88
CA GLY A 153 0.27 -2.29 2.72
C GLY A 153 1.65 -2.85 2.35
N VAL A 154 2.51 -3.15 3.33
CA VAL A 154 3.82 -3.79 3.09
C VAL A 154 3.65 -5.17 2.46
N ILE A 155 2.78 -5.99 3.05
CA ILE A 155 2.58 -7.38 2.59
C ILE A 155 1.97 -7.37 1.19
N MET A 156 0.90 -6.59 0.99
CA MET A 156 0.28 -6.43 -0.32
C MET A 156 1.29 -5.87 -1.35
N GLY A 157 2.04 -4.85 -0.96
CA GLY A 157 3.08 -4.23 -1.78
C GLY A 157 4.18 -5.18 -2.23
N TYR A 158 4.63 -6.08 -1.36
CA TYR A 158 5.60 -7.12 -1.74
C TYR A 158 5.06 -7.99 -2.88
N PHE A 159 3.82 -8.46 -2.79
CA PHE A 159 3.23 -9.27 -3.86
C PHE A 159 2.92 -8.47 -5.12
N VAL A 160 2.54 -7.19 -5.00
CA VAL A 160 2.35 -6.27 -6.13
C VAL A 160 3.67 -6.04 -6.87
N GLY A 161 4.77 -5.84 -6.14
CA GLY A 161 6.11 -5.76 -6.70
C GLY A 161 6.50 -7.03 -7.47
N LEU A 162 6.35 -8.19 -6.84
CA LEU A 162 6.54 -9.48 -7.53
C LEU A 162 5.64 -9.65 -8.75
N ALA A 163 4.43 -9.08 -8.74
CA ALA A 163 3.49 -9.16 -9.86
C ALA A 163 3.96 -8.31 -11.05
N LYS A 164 4.49 -7.10 -10.78
CA LYS A 164 5.00 -6.19 -11.80
C LYS A 164 6.12 -6.83 -12.64
N PHE A 165 6.95 -7.69 -12.04
CA PHE A 165 8.04 -8.38 -12.73
C PHE A 165 7.74 -9.85 -13.05
N SER A 166 6.46 -10.26 -13.08
CA SER A 166 6.10 -11.63 -13.44
C SER A 166 6.14 -11.87 -14.96
N SER A 167 6.62 -13.04 -15.38
CA SER A 167 6.73 -13.43 -16.79
C SER A 167 5.38 -13.55 -17.53
N THR A 168 4.26 -13.73 -16.82
CA THR A 168 2.93 -13.87 -17.43
C THR A 168 1.88 -13.05 -16.69
N GLN A 169 0.81 -12.68 -17.40
CA GLN A 169 -0.35 -11.99 -16.81
C GLN A 169 -1.06 -12.82 -15.74
N SER A 170 -1.12 -14.14 -15.93
CA SER A 170 -1.76 -15.04 -14.98
C SER A 170 -0.99 -15.05 -13.65
N GLU A 171 0.34 -15.10 -13.69
CA GLU A 171 1.17 -15.05 -12.48
C GLU A 171 1.09 -13.69 -11.79
N ALA A 172 1.06 -12.59 -12.55
CA ALA A 172 0.85 -11.26 -12.00
C ALA A 172 -0.51 -11.15 -11.26
N LYS A 173 -1.61 -11.59 -11.92
CA LYS A 173 -2.95 -11.67 -11.32
C LYS A 173 -2.97 -12.47 -10.03
N LYS A 174 -2.39 -13.67 -10.06
CA LYS A 174 -2.32 -14.55 -8.89
C LYS A 174 -1.60 -13.89 -7.71
N LYS A 175 -0.46 -13.25 -7.95
CA LYS A 175 0.30 -12.56 -6.89
C LYS A 175 -0.48 -11.40 -6.29
N ILE A 176 -1.11 -10.56 -7.12
CA ILE A 176 -1.96 -9.46 -6.63
C ILE A 176 -3.11 -9.99 -5.77
N ILE A 177 -3.81 -11.04 -6.23
CA ILE A 177 -4.90 -11.67 -5.48
C ILE A 177 -4.41 -12.21 -4.13
N ILE A 178 -3.24 -12.87 -4.10
CA ILE A 178 -2.64 -13.36 -2.86
C ILE A 178 -2.35 -12.22 -1.89
N GLY A 179 -1.68 -11.16 -2.35
CA GLY A 179 -1.35 -9.99 -1.52
C GLY A 179 -2.60 -9.31 -0.97
N PHE A 180 -3.58 -9.06 -1.83
CA PHE A 180 -4.87 -8.48 -1.46
C PHE A 180 -5.61 -9.34 -0.43
N THR A 181 -5.71 -10.66 -0.67
CA THR A 181 -6.41 -11.58 0.24
C THR A 181 -5.75 -11.61 1.62
N ILE A 182 -4.41 -11.64 1.69
CA ILE A 182 -3.70 -11.61 2.97
C ILE A 182 -3.96 -10.28 3.70
N ALA A 183 -3.92 -9.15 2.99
CA ALA A 183 -4.23 -7.84 3.57
C ALA A 183 -5.66 -7.79 4.13
N VAL A 184 -6.65 -8.25 3.35
CA VAL A 184 -8.06 -8.34 3.78
C VAL A 184 -8.22 -9.25 5.00
N ILE A 185 -7.49 -10.37 5.07
CA ILE A 185 -7.57 -11.26 6.24
C ILE A 185 -7.06 -10.57 7.49
N PHE A 186 -5.87 -9.96 7.45
CA PHE A 186 -5.32 -9.28 8.64
C PHE A 186 -6.16 -8.09 9.07
N HIS A 187 -6.65 -7.31 8.11
CA HIS A 187 -7.51 -6.16 8.35
C HIS A 187 -8.87 -6.60 8.91
N GLY A 188 -9.51 -7.60 8.30
CA GLY A 188 -10.79 -8.14 8.77
C GLY A 188 -10.70 -8.75 10.17
N VAL A 189 -9.60 -9.43 10.51
CA VAL A 189 -9.35 -9.93 11.88
C VAL A 189 -9.25 -8.76 12.86
N TYR A 190 -8.50 -7.71 12.49
CA TYR A 190 -8.36 -6.51 13.32
C TYR A 190 -9.73 -5.86 13.57
N ASP A 191 -10.49 -5.58 12.52
CA ASP A 191 -11.80 -4.93 12.64
C ASP A 191 -12.79 -5.79 13.41
N THR A 192 -12.73 -7.12 13.25
CA THR A 192 -13.59 -8.03 14.01
C THR A 192 -13.37 -7.83 15.52
N PHE A 193 -12.12 -7.73 15.97
CA PHE A 193 -11.84 -7.50 17.38
C PHE A 193 -12.23 -6.08 17.82
N ALA A 194 -11.97 -5.08 16.99
CA ALA A 194 -12.32 -3.69 17.27
C ALA A 194 -13.84 -3.46 17.37
N LEU A 195 -14.62 -4.08 16.49
CA LEU A 195 -16.07 -3.93 16.39
C LEU A 195 -16.84 -4.87 17.32
N SER A 196 -16.20 -5.93 17.84
CA SER A 196 -16.87 -6.95 18.67
C SER A 196 -17.61 -6.37 19.88
N GLY A 197 -17.15 -5.24 20.43
CA GLY A 197 -17.72 -4.65 21.65
C GLY A 197 -17.51 -5.51 22.90
N THR A 198 -16.59 -6.48 22.86
CA THR A 198 -16.31 -7.43 23.95
C THR A 198 -14.85 -7.35 24.42
N SER A 199 -14.49 -8.17 25.41
CA SER A 199 -13.09 -8.35 25.85
C SER A 199 -12.15 -8.89 24.78
N LEU A 200 -12.68 -9.37 23.64
CA LEU A 200 -11.88 -9.75 22.46
C LEU A 200 -11.09 -8.57 21.89
N ALA A 201 -11.46 -7.32 22.15
CA ALA A 201 -10.67 -6.14 21.77
C ALA A 201 -9.22 -6.19 22.33
N ALA A 202 -8.97 -6.93 23.42
CA ALA A 202 -7.61 -7.17 23.92
C ALA A 202 -6.70 -7.90 22.91
N LEU A 203 -7.27 -8.62 21.94
CA LEU A 203 -6.54 -9.32 20.88
C LEU A 203 -6.01 -8.39 19.77
N LEU A 204 -6.37 -7.10 19.76
CA LEU A 204 -5.80 -6.12 18.84
C LEU A 204 -4.28 -6.01 18.99
N ILE A 205 -3.78 -5.95 20.23
CA ILE A 205 -2.34 -5.82 20.51
C ILE A 205 -1.54 -7.01 19.96
N PRO A 206 -1.84 -8.28 20.29
CA PRO A 206 -1.12 -9.41 19.70
C PRO A 206 -1.29 -9.51 18.18
N THR A 207 -2.43 -9.10 17.63
CA THR A 207 -2.65 -9.05 16.17
C THR A 207 -1.69 -8.05 15.50
N VAL A 208 -1.59 -6.84 16.05
CA VAL A 208 -0.68 -5.79 15.56
C VAL A 208 0.78 -6.21 15.71
N ILE A 209 1.16 -6.86 16.82
CA ILE A 209 2.52 -7.39 17.01
C ILE A 209 2.83 -8.47 15.97
N LEU A 210 1.92 -9.43 15.76
CA LEU A 210 2.08 -10.49 14.77
C LEU A 210 2.25 -9.91 13.37
N LEU A 211 1.42 -8.93 13.03
CA LEU A 211 1.46 -8.25 11.76
C LEU A 211 2.75 -7.43 11.58
N TRP A 212 3.20 -6.74 12.63
CA TRP A 212 4.48 -6.03 12.64
C TRP A 212 5.63 -7.00 12.35
N VAL A 213 5.73 -8.12 13.09
CA VAL A 213 6.77 -9.13 12.89
C VAL A 213 6.73 -9.67 11.46
N THR A 214 5.54 -9.93 10.93
CA THR A 214 5.34 -10.42 9.57
C THR A 214 5.76 -9.36 8.54
N GLY A 215 5.33 -8.12 8.72
CA GLY A 215 5.68 -6.98 7.88
C GLY A 215 7.18 -6.72 7.83
N ILE A 216 7.89 -6.81 8.96
CA ILE A 216 9.36 -6.73 8.99
C ILE A 216 10.01 -7.85 8.17
N LYS A 217 9.47 -9.07 8.19
CA LYS A 217 9.98 -10.16 7.34
C LYS A 217 9.80 -9.84 5.86
N PHE A 218 8.66 -9.29 5.46
CA PHE A 218 8.41 -8.90 4.07
C PHE A 218 9.25 -7.69 3.62
N LEU A 219 9.49 -6.71 4.50
CA LEU A 219 10.45 -5.62 4.24
C LEU A 219 11.86 -6.14 3.99
N LYS A 220 12.31 -7.13 4.78
CA LYS A 220 13.62 -7.75 4.56
C LYS A 220 13.68 -8.50 3.23
N LYS A 221 12.63 -9.26 2.88
CA LYS A 221 12.54 -9.94 1.59
C LYS A 221 12.52 -8.98 0.40
N GLY A 222 11.76 -7.88 0.48
CA GLY A 222 11.76 -6.84 -0.55
C GLY A 222 13.15 -6.25 -0.75
N ARG A 223 13.84 -5.93 0.36
CA ARG A 223 15.21 -5.45 0.32
C ARG A 223 16.20 -6.47 -0.26
N GLU A 224 16.03 -7.75 0.03
CA GLU A 224 16.84 -8.82 -0.59
C GLU A 224 16.66 -8.83 -2.12
N LEU A 225 15.44 -8.68 -2.62
CA LEU A 225 15.17 -8.57 -4.07
C LEU A 225 15.81 -7.33 -4.69
N SER A 226 15.76 -6.18 -4.01
CA SER A 226 16.44 -4.95 -4.46
C SER A 226 17.97 -5.13 -4.52
N LEU A 227 18.55 -5.78 -3.51
CA LEU A 227 19.97 -6.14 -3.47
C LEU A 227 20.36 -7.11 -4.60
N GLU A 228 19.51 -8.09 -4.90
CA GLU A 228 19.73 -9.03 -6.01
C GLU A 228 19.69 -8.32 -7.37
N ARG A 229 18.75 -7.37 -7.55
CA ARG A 229 18.56 -6.65 -8.81
C ARG A 229 19.68 -5.65 -9.11
N TRP A 230 20.04 -4.82 -8.14
CA TRP A 230 21.03 -3.75 -8.34
C TRP A 230 22.45 -4.15 -7.93
N GLY A 231 22.61 -5.25 -7.20
CA GLY A 231 23.87 -5.58 -6.54
C GLY A 231 24.21 -4.56 -5.46
N ASP A 232 25.27 -4.84 -4.71
CA ASP A 232 25.89 -3.82 -3.88
C ASP A 232 26.69 -2.89 -4.82
N LEU A 233 26.02 -1.88 -5.40
CA LEU A 233 26.60 -0.84 -6.28
C LEU A 233 27.82 -0.11 -5.67
N THR A 234 28.18 -0.44 -4.42
CA THR A 234 29.30 0.12 -3.68
C THR A 234 30.56 -0.74 -3.69
N SER A 235 30.52 -2.02 -4.10
CA SER A 235 31.64 -2.95 -3.89
C SER A 235 32.25 -3.62 -5.15
N SER A 236 31.72 -3.44 -6.36
CA SER A 236 32.38 -3.97 -7.57
C SER A 236 32.17 -3.11 -8.81
N GLY A 237 33.28 -2.67 -9.42
CA GLY A 237 33.31 -2.05 -10.75
C GLY A 237 33.05 -3.05 -11.89
N HIS A 238 32.11 -3.98 -11.71
CA HIS A 238 31.74 -5.00 -12.70
C HIS A 238 30.23 -4.97 -12.90
N HIS A 239 29.82 -4.97 -14.17
CA HIS A 239 28.43 -4.94 -14.60
C HIS A 239 27.56 -5.97 -13.85
N ALA A 240 26.48 -5.49 -13.25
CA ALA A 240 25.47 -6.33 -12.61
C ALA A 240 24.93 -7.36 -13.61
N PRO A 241 24.69 -8.62 -13.20
CA PRO A 241 23.84 -9.50 -13.98
C PRO A 241 22.42 -8.94 -13.90
N ALA A 242 22.01 -8.21 -14.93
CA ALA A 242 20.65 -7.72 -15.05
C ALA A 242 19.70 -8.92 -14.99
N ILE A 243 18.85 -8.99 -13.97
CA ILE A 243 17.62 -9.77 -14.08
C ILE A 243 16.81 -9.09 -15.18
N THR A 244 16.82 -9.69 -16.37
CA THR A 244 16.25 -9.19 -17.62
C THR A 244 14.72 -9.31 -17.70
N GLN A 245 14.04 -9.49 -16.56
CA GLN A 245 12.58 -9.54 -16.56
C GLN A 245 12.02 -8.13 -16.74
N GLN A 246 11.60 -7.85 -17.97
CA GLN A 246 10.92 -6.62 -18.32
C GLN A 246 9.62 -6.49 -17.51
N PRO A 247 9.25 -5.28 -17.09
CA PRO A 247 8.02 -5.07 -16.36
C PRO A 247 6.80 -5.48 -17.19
N ASN A 248 5.82 -6.07 -16.53
CA ASN A 248 4.55 -6.44 -17.13
C ASN A 248 3.64 -5.20 -17.25
N GLU A 249 3.51 -4.67 -18.46
CA GLU A 249 2.74 -3.45 -18.76
C GLU A 249 1.24 -3.68 -19.04
N GLY A 250 0.83 -4.91 -19.39
CA GLY A 250 -0.54 -5.20 -19.88
C GLY A 250 -1.61 -5.41 -18.81
N PHE A 251 -1.22 -5.56 -17.54
CA PHE A 251 -2.15 -5.94 -16.47
C PHE A 251 -3.33 -4.96 -16.26
N VAL A 252 -3.06 -3.65 -16.27
CA VAL A 252 -4.09 -2.62 -15.98
C VAL A 252 -4.93 -2.29 -17.21
N THR A 253 -4.39 -2.38 -18.42
CA THR A 253 -5.15 -2.02 -19.64
C THR A 253 -6.00 -3.16 -20.16
N ASP A 254 -5.48 -4.39 -20.19
CA ASP A 254 -6.12 -5.46 -20.95
C ASP A 254 -7.40 -5.99 -20.30
N ASN A 255 -7.61 -5.71 -19.01
CA ASN A 255 -8.82 -6.09 -18.27
C ASN A 255 -9.87 -4.97 -18.17
N PHE A 256 -9.50 -3.70 -18.33
CA PHE A 256 -10.43 -2.57 -18.15
C PHE A 256 -10.92 -2.01 -19.50
N SER A 257 -10.11 -2.10 -20.57
CA SER A 257 -10.53 -1.68 -21.90
C SER A 257 -11.34 -2.74 -22.66
N SER A 258 -11.14 -4.04 -22.36
CA SER A 258 -11.84 -5.13 -23.07
C SER A 258 -13.33 -5.23 -22.75
N GLU A 259 -13.76 -4.75 -21.57
CA GLU A 259 -15.18 -4.75 -21.18
C GLU A 259 -15.92 -3.51 -21.67
N PHE A 260 -15.22 -2.39 -21.95
CA PHE A 260 -15.85 -1.16 -22.42
C PHE A 260 -15.92 -1.05 -23.95
N SER A 261 -15.06 -1.77 -24.69
CA SER A 261 -15.02 -1.73 -26.15
C SER A 261 -15.95 -2.74 -26.84
N SER A 262 -16.60 -3.64 -26.10
CA SER A 262 -17.46 -4.69 -26.70
C SER A 262 -18.88 -4.21 -27.04
N GLN A 263 -19.22 -2.95 -26.75
CA GLN A 263 -20.59 -2.44 -26.93
C GLN A 263 -20.77 -1.38 -28.02
N TYR A 264 -19.69 -0.93 -28.70
CA TYR A 264 -19.79 0.01 -29.81
C TYR A 264 -18.73 -0.26 -30.88
N SER A 265 -19.04 -1.17 -31.81
CA SER A 265 -18.43 -1.15 -33.15
C SER A 265 -19.33 -1.91 -34.11
N THR A 266 -20.44 -1.27 -34.52
CA THR A 266 -21.08 -1.57 -35.80
C THR A 266 -20.30 -0.86 -36.90
N GLU A 267 -19.92 -1.65 -37.91
CA GLU A 267 -19.64 -1.29 -39.30
C GLU A 267 -18.84 0.00 -39.57
N PHE A 268 -17.58 -0.17 -39.98
CA PHE A 268 -17.10 0.49 -41.20
C PHE A 268 -15.92 -0.32 -41.75
N SER A 269 -16.10 -0.90 -42.94
CA SER A 269 -15.00 -1.39 -43.75
C SER A 269 -14.36 -0.21 -44.47
N GLU A 270 -13.04 -0.14 -44.51
CA GLU A 270 -12.37 0.22 -45.75
C GLU A 270 -10.89 -0.18 -45.73
N ASP A 271 -10.49 -0.63 -46.92
CA ASP A 271 -9.21 -1.18 -47.30
C ASP A 271 -8.02 -0.21 -47.19
N THR A 272 -6.85 -0.83 -47.32
CA THR A 272 -5.54 -0.25 -47.70
C THR A 272 -4.77 0.50 -46.63
N TYR A 273 -3.60 0.01 -46.23
CA TYR A 273 -2.32 0.71 -46.41
C TYR A 273 -1.12 -0.25 -46.22
N LYS A 274 -0.03 0.11 -46.89
CA LYS A 274 1.12 -0.69 -47.33
C LYS A 274 2.09 -1.12 -46.22
N LYS A 275 2.84 -2.19 -46.51
CA LYS A 275 4.13 -2.53 -45.91
C LYS A 275 5.09 -1.35 -45.97
N GLU A 276 5.63 -0.95 -44.82
CA GLU A 276 6.89 -0.20 -44.72
C GLU A 276 7.83 -0.92 -43.75
N GLU A 277 9.10 -0.93 -44.14
CA GLU A 277 10.20 -1.66 -43.53
C GLU A 277 10.56 -1.12 -42.14
N VAL A 278 10.97 -2.05 -41.28
CA VAL A 278 11.52 -1.80 -39.95
C VAL A 278 12.88 -1.12 -40.10
N ILE A 279 12.94 0.18 -39.81
CA ILE A 279 14.20 0.89 -39.53
C ILE A 279 14.39 0.84 -38.01
N GLU A 280 15.31 0.00 -37.54
CA GLU A 280 15.76 0.00 -36.14
C GLU A 280 16.37 1.37 -35.80
N GLN A 281 15.74 2.10 -34.88
CA GLN A 281 16.37 3.25 -34.24
C GLN A 281 17.24 2.79 -33.06
N PRO A 282 18.46 3.35 -32.90
CA PRO A 282 19.35 2.96 -31.81
C PRO A 282 18.77 3.41 -30.46
N GLN A 283 18.61 2.46 -29.55
CA GLN A 283 18.24 2.69 -28.15
C GLN A 283 19.28 3.59 -27.49
N ILE A 284 18.90 4.86 -27.23
CA ILE A 284 19.71 5.79 -26.44
C ILE A 284 19.63 5.33 -24.99
N ILE A 285 20.65 4.60 -24.54
CA ILE A 285 20.90 4.29 -23.13
C ILE A 285 21.18 5.62 -22.43
N LYS A 286 20.19 6.19 -21.73
CA LYS A 286 20.43 7.33 -20.85
C LYS A 286 21.16 6.84 -19.61
N GLN A 287 22.41 7.27 -19.45
CA GLN A 287 23.13 7.13 -18.19
C GLN A 287 22.35 7.84 -17.06
N PRO A 288 22.33 7.31 -15.83
CA PRO A 288 21.66 7.96 -14.72
C PRO A 288 22.32 9.31 -14.44
N THR A 289 21.60 10.39 -14.74
CA THR A 289 22.04 11.75 -14.43
C THR A 289 22.03 11.92 -12.91
N GLY A 290 23.20 12.00 -12.30
CA GLY A 290 23.35 12.31 -10.88
C GLY A 290 22.66 13.61 -10.53
N LYS A 291 21.49 13.53 -9.90
CA LYS A 291 20.76 14.69 -9.37
C LYS A 291 20.72 14.62 -7.84
N GLY A 292 21.38 15.62 -7.24
CA GLY A 292 21.24 16.14 -5.87
C GLY A 292 20.79 15.16 -4.77
N LYS A 293 21.77 14.57 -4.07
CA LYS A 293 21.54 13.81 -2.82
C LYS A 293 21.01 14.74 -1.71
N TRP A 294 19.70 14.75 -1.47
CA TRP A 294 19.16 15.17 -0.18
C TRP A 294 19.44 14.06 0.84
N LYS A 295 20.61 14.13 1.51
CA LYS A 295 20.87 13.29 2.68
C LYS A 295 20.08 13.84 3.88
N ILE A 296 18.85 13.38 4.06
CA ILE A 296 18.15 13.54 5.34
C ILE A 296 18.91 12.67 6.35
N TRP A 297 19.72 13.30 7.21
CA TRP A 297 20.44 12.63 8.28
C TRP A 297 19.50 12.35 9.46
N ILE A 298 18.72 11.28 9.36
CA ILE A 298 18.04 10.73 10.54
C ILE A 298 19.05 9.79 11.22
N SER A 299 19.64 10.27 12.32
CA SER A 299 20.63 9.51 13.06
C SER A 299 20.01 8.25 13.69
N ARG A 300 20.79 7.17 13.75
CA ARG A 300 20.43 5.89 14.41
C ARG A 300 19.69 6.01 15.76
N PRO A 301 19.99 6.97 16.66
CA PRO A 301 19.25 7.10 17.93
C PRO A 301 17.77 7.50 17.78
N VAL A 302 17.36 8.19 16.70
CA VAL A 302 15.96 8.60 16.49
C VAL A 302 15.04 7.39 16.21
N LEU A 303 15.58 6.32 15.60
CA LEU A 303 14.86 5.04 15.41
C LEU A 303 14.87 4.15 16.66
N GLY A 304 15.90 4.24 17.51
CA GLY A 304 15.86 3.63 18.84
C GLY A 304 14.76 4.25 19.69
N LEU A 305 14.59 5.56 19.58
CA LEU A 305 13.50 6.31 20.20
C LEU A 305 12.12 5.85 19.72
N SER A 306 11.90 5.50 18.45
CA SER A 306 10.60 4.96 18.03
C SER A 306 10.31 3.62 18.70
N ILE A 307 11.28 2.69 18.76
CA ILE A 307 11.10 1.39 19.44
C ILE A 307 10.84 1.59 20.94
N ILE A 308 11.57 2.51 21.58
CA ILE A 308 11.39 2.83 23.00
C ILE A 308 10.05 3.52 23.24
N LEU A 309 9.64 4.47 22.40
CA LEU A 309 8.32 5.11 22.45
C LEU A 309 7.19 4.09 22.28
N TRP A 310 7.35 3.12 21.38
CA TRP A 310 6.41 2.01 21.20
C TRP A 310 6.37 1.09 22.43
N ILE A 311 7.51 0.75 23.02
CA ILE A 311 7.57 -0.06 24.26
C ILE A 311 6.96 0.69 25.45
N VAL A 312 7.24 1.98 25.59
CA VAL A 312 6.71 2.85 26.64
C VAL A 312 5.18 2.98 26.52
N LEU A 313 4.66 3.20 25.31
CA LEU A 313 3.22 3.25 25.04
C LEU A 313 2.51 1.90 25.25
N ILE A 314 3.18 0.77 24.97
CA ILE A 314 2.64 -0.58 25.18
C ILE A 314 2.65 -0.98 26.66
N VAL A 315 3.63 -0.52 27.44
CA VAL A 315 3.81 -0.90 28.85
C VAL A 315 3.13 0.06 29.83
N GLY A 316 2.68 1.24 29.38
CA GLY A 316 1.92 2.18 30.21
C GLY A 316 2.75 2.81 31.32
N ILE A 317 4.01 3.15 31.04
CA ILE A 317 4.84 4.06 31.84
C ILE A 317 4.88 5.41 31.13
#